data_AF-A0ABD3IGS1-F1
#
_entry.id   AF-A0ABD3IGS1-F1
#
_cell.length_a   1.000
_cell.length_b   1.000
_cell.length_c   1.000
_cell.angle_alpha   90.00
_cell.angle_beta   90.00
_cell.angle_gamma   90.00
#
_symmetry.space_group_name_H-M   'P 1'
#
loop_
_entity.id
_entity.type
_entity.pdbx_description
1 polymer ?
#
loop_
_entity_poly.entity_id
_entity_poly.type
_entity_poly.pdbx_seq_one_letter_code
_entity_poly.pdbx_strand_id
1 'polypeptide(L)'
;MLFMSRMMTDNETIEMTGAQQYSQYKGFMYGRDFVDSTSLDSWGRRKTCITAIDALCGLEEAQFEIRLMIRSFNMELNKAFCGFLPHKRELWKLDNGAEAGQTEVTELASEENEIGPSRSREESSEVDRRKVSSSWCSVHQVQSRVATCNWASGAFGGNLDLKSLLQWIASSEVFSSLSSFGDPLAKRLQEVIEWVVEEGWSVSEL
;
A
#
# COMPACT_ATOMS: atom_id res chain seq x y z
N MET A 1 17.31 13.82 0.20
CA MET A 1 16.21 14.78 0.48
C MET A 1 16.41 16.08 -0.32
N LEU A 2 16.43 16.01 -1.67
CA LEU A 2 16.73 17.19 -2.49
C LEU A 2 15.46 17.95 -2.92
N PHE A 3 14.37 17.21 -3.15
CA PHE A 3 13.11 17.72 -3.72
C PHE A 3 11.91 17.57 -2.78
N MET A 4 12.15 17.08 -1.56
CA MET A 4 11.13 16.89 -0.54
C MET A 4 11.28 17.97 0.52
N SER A 5 10.68 19.14 0.28
CA SER A 5 10.76 20.30 1.17
C SER A 5 9.70 20.31 2.28
N ARG A 6 8.71 19.40 2.21
CA ARG A 6 7.63 19.25 3.20
C ARG A 6 7.64 17.85 3.81
N MET A 7 7.21 17.79 5.06
CA MET A 7 6.92 16.53 5.76
C MET A 7 5.67 15.89 5.16
N MET A 8 5.61 14.57 5.15
CA MET A 8 4.45 13.83 4.65
C MET A 8 3.23 14.10 5.54
N THR A 9 2.08 14.37 4.93
CA THR A 9 0.78 14.37 5.63
C THR A 9 0.30 12.93 5.86
N ASP A 10 -0.70 12.74 6.71
CA ASP A 10 -1.21 11.41 7.12
C ASP A 10 -1.59 10.48 5.94
N ASN A 11 -1.92 11.05 4.78
CA ASN A 11 -2.33 10.35 3.55
C ASN A 11 -1.27 10.38 2.43
N GLU A 12 -0.03 10.77 2.73
CA GLU A 12 1.08 10.79 1.78
C GLU A 12 2.11 9.71 2.08
N THR A 13 2.67 9.13 1.02
CA THR A 13 3.78 8.18 1.06
C THR A 13 4.75 8.46 -0.09
N ILE A 14 5.98 7.98 0.03
CA ILE A 14 6.99 8.14 -1.02
C ILE A 14 7.36 6.77 -1.56
N GLU A 15 7.10 6.53 -2.84
CA GLU A 15 7.56 5.34 -3.53
C GLU A 15 8.84 5.64 -4.33
N MET A 16 9.85 4.79 -4.17
CA MET A 16 11.12 4.85 -4.90
C MET A 16 11.34 3.54 -5.64
N THR A 17 11.37 3.59 -6.98
CA THR A 17 11.66 2.43 -7.84
C THR A 17 13.03 2.58 -8.49
N GLY A 18 13.80 1.49 -8.53
CA GLY A 18 15.12 1.47 -9.18
C GLY A 18 16.32 1.60 -8.24
N ALA A 19 16.09 1.60 -6.92
CA ALA A 19 17.17 1.65 -5.95
C ALA A 19 18.09 0.42 -6.10
N GLN A 20 19.40 0.67 -6.10
CA GLN A 20 20.43 -0.36 -6.15
C GLN A 20 21.14 -0.45 -4.79
N GLN A 21 21.35 -1.67 -4.32
CA GLN A 21 22.19 -1.90 -3.15
C GLN A 21 23.66 -1.92 -3.55
N TYR A 22 24.51 -1.15 -2.86
CA TYR A 22 25.95 -1.07 -3.14
C TYR A 22 26.81 -1.72 -2.06
N SER A 23 26.25 -1.97 -0.87
CA SER A 23 27.03 -2.44 0.27
C SER A 23 26.26 -3.44 1.11
N GLN A 24 26.99 -4.39 1.69
CA GLN A 24 26.51 -5.25 2.76
C GLN A 24 26.90 -4.65 4.12
N TYR A 25 26.10 -4.91 5.15
CA TYR A 25 26.34 -4.41 6.50
C TYR A 25 26.08 -5.49 7.55
N LYS A 26 26.68 -5.31 8.73
CA LYS A 26 26.37 -6.09 9.93
C LYS A 26 26.22 -5.14 11.11
N GLY A 27 25.05 -5.14 11.74
CA GLY A 27 24.69 -4.08 12.69
C GLY A 27 24.71 -2.72 11.99
N PHE A 28 25.46 -1.76 12.50
CA PHE A 28 25.64 -0.43 11.89
C PHE A 28 26.98 -0.26 11.17
N MET A 29 27.72 -1.35 10.93
CA MET A 29 29.03 -1.31 10.31
C MET A 29 28.98 -1.75 8.84
N TYR A 30 29.70 -1.01 7.99
CA TYR A 30 29.99 -1.43 6.63
C TYR A 30 30.72 -2.78 6.66
N GLY A 31 30.23 -3.73 5.86
CA GLY A 31 30.82 -5.06 5.73
C GLY A 31 31.71 -5.16 4.50
N ARG A 32 31.10 -5.06 3.32
CA ARG A 32 31.78 -5.17 2.01
C ARG A 32 30.92 -4.60 0.89
N ASP A 33 31.51 -4.45 -0.29
CA ASP A 33 30.79 -4.09 -1.50
C ASP A 33 29.75 -5.16 -1.85
N PHE A 34 28.64 -4.73 -2.43
CA PHE A 34 27.57 -5.59 -2.90
C PHE A 34 27.34 -5.36 -4.39
N VAL A 35 27.41 -6.45 -5.16
CA VAL A 35 27.02 -6.45 -6.57
C VAL A 35 25.55 -6.84 -6.65
N ASP A 36 24.70 -5.84 -6.84
CA ASP A 36 23.26 -6.05 -6.97
C ASP A 36 22.91 -6.74 -8.29
N SER A 37 22.42 -7.98 -8.16
CA SER A 37 22.00 -8.82 -9.29
C SER A 37 20.50 -8.71 -9.60
N THR A 38 19.77 -7.81 -8.92
CA THR A 38 18.34 -7.59 -9.17
C THR A 38 18.12 -7.24 -10.64
N SER A 39 17.21 -7.95 -11.30
CA SER A 39 16.88 -7.73 -12.72
C SER A 39 16.42 -6.29 -12.98
N LEU A 40 16.61 -5.83 -14.21
CA LEU A 40 16.14 -4.52 -14.67
C LEU A 40 14.73 -4.60 -15.23
N ASP A 41 14.00 -3.50 -15.20
CA ASP A 41 12.77 -3.27 -15.98
C ASP A 41 13.08 -2.71 -17.37
N SER A 42 12.03 -2.52 -18.17
CA SER A 42 12.10 -1.96 -19.52
C SER A 42 12.65 -0.53 -19.59
N TRP A 43 12.71 0.18 -18.46
CA TRP A 43 13.29 1.52 -18.35
C TRP A 43 14.72 1.49 -17.81
N GLY A 44 15.31 0.31 -17.64
CA GLY A 44 16.68 0.14 -17.13
C GLY A 44 16.79 0.38 -15.63
N ARG A 45 15.69 0.39 -14.88
CA ARG A 45 15.68 0.53 -13.42
C ARG A 45 15.73 -0.85 -12.77
N ARG A 46 16.40 -1.00 -11.63
CA ARG A 46 16.31 -2.24 -10.84
C ARG A 46 14.86 -2.49 -10.43
N LYS A 47 14.41 -3.75 -10.50
CA LYS A 47 13.08 -4.21 -10.01
C LYS A 47 13.02 -4.23 -8.47
N THR A 48 13.45 -3.13 -7.86
CA THR A 48 13.45 -2.84 -6.43
C THR A 48 12.52 -1.65 -6.21
N CYS A 49 11.51 -1.83 -5.37
CA CYS A 49 10.56 -0.80 -5.01
C CYS A 49 10.56 -0.63 -3.49
N ILE A 50 10.75 0.60 -3.02
CA ILE A 50 10.79 0.95 -1.60
C ILE A 50 9.74 2.03 -1.35
N THR A 51 8.82 1.77 -0.44
CA THR A 51 7.84 2.77 -0.01
C THR A 51 8.19 3.27 1.38
N ALA A 52 8.42 4.57 1.53
CA ALA A 52 8.63 5.20 2.82
C ALA A 52 7.29 5.62 3.43
N ILE A 53 7.08 5.19 4.67
CA ILE A 53 5.94 5.52 5.52
C ILE A 53 6.45 6.01 6.88
N ASP A 54 5.99 7.17 7.34
CA ASP A 54 6.37 7.76 8.61
C ASP A 54 5.34 7.46 9.70
N ALA A 55 5.83 7.22 10.91
CA ALA A 55 5.00 6.92 12.07
C ALA A 55 5.08 8.02 13.11
N LEU A 56 4.09 8.06 14.01
CA LEU A 56 4.12 8.90 15.19
C LEU A 56 5.24 8.46 16.13
N CYS A 57 5.92 9.45 16.70
CA CYS A 57 6.97 9.26 17.68
C CYS A 57 6.52 9.79 19.05
N GLY A 58 6.91 9.11 20.13
CA GLY A 58 6.74 9.62 21.50
C GLY A 58 5.35 9.40 22.09
N LEU A 59 4.64 8.37 21.63
CA LEU A 59 3.32 8.01 22.18
C LEU A 59 3.37 6.97 23.30
N GLU A 60 4.53 6.37 23.59
CA GLU A 60 4.78 5.38 24.66
C GLU A 60 3.51 4.71 25.25
N GLU A 61 3.17 4.93 26.52
CA GLU A 61 1.94 4.38 27.11
C GLU A 61 0.67 5.16 26.71
N ALA A 62 0.83 6.42 26.30
CA ALA A 62 -0.26 7.31 25.90
C ALA A 62 -0.98 6.86 24.61
N GLN A 63 -0.39 5.95 23.83
CA GLN A 63 -1.01 5.37 22.63
C GLN A 63 -2.33 4.62 22.92
N PHE A 64 -2.55 4.20 24.17
CA PHE A 64 -3.79 3.55 24.62
C PHE A 64 -4.77 4.51 25.31
N GLU A 65 -4.42 5.78 25.49
CA GLU A 65 -5.38 6.77 25.96
C GLU A 65 -6.43 7.00 24.88
N ILE A 66 -7.71 6.84 25.20
CA ILE A 66 -8.83 6.84 24.22
C ILE A 66 -8.73 7.97 23.18
N ARG A 67 -8.40 9.19 23.60
CA ARG A 67 -8.27 10.35 22.70
C ARG A 67 -7.10 10.22 21.72
N LEU A 68 -5.96 9.73 22.19
CA LEU A 68 -4.75 9.56 21.38
C LEU A 68 -4.80 8.27 20.56
N MET A 69 -5.47 7.24 21.07
CA MET A 69 -5.67 5.96 20.40
C MET A 69 -6.41 6.13 19.08
N ILE A 70 -7.54 6.84 19.04
CA ILE A 70 -8.30 7.04 17.80
C ILE A 70 -7.45 7.78 16.75
N ARG A 71 -6.75 8.84 17.17
CA ARG A 71 -5.89 9.62 16.28
C ARG A 71 -4.71 8.78 15.77
N SER A 72 -4.02 8.09 16.68
CA SER A 72 -2.87 7.25 16.37
C SER A 72 -3.29 6.10 15.46
N PHE A 73 -4.34 5.38 15.81
CA PHE A 73 -4.90 4.28 15.02
C PHE A 73 -5.22 4.72 13.59
N ASN A 74 -6.01 5.79 13.44
CA ASN A 74 -6.39 6.29 12.12
C ASN A 74 -5.16 6.72 11.29
N MET A 75 -4.22 7.44 11.90
CA MET A 75 -3.04 7.92 11.18
C MET A 75 -2.16 6.77 10.72
N GLU A 76 -1.87 5.83 11.61
CA GLU A 76 -0.98 4.71 11.36
C GLU A 76 -1.60 3.71 10.38
N LEU A 77 -2.91 3.45 10.50
CA LEU A 77 -3.66 2.62 9.56
C LEU A 77 -3.68 3.25 8.17
N ASN A 78 -4.06 4.53 8.08
CA ASN A 78 -4.12 5.25 6.80
C ASN A 78 -2.73 5.31 6.14
N LYS A 79 -1.68 5.52 6.92
CA LYS A 79 -0.32 5.58 6.41
C LYS A 79 0.13 4.22 5.86
N ALA A 80 -0.08 3.15 6.62
CA ALA A 80 0.22 1.80 6.16
C ALA A 80 -0.57 1.47 4.88
N PHE A 81 -1.88 1.75 4.89
CA PHE A 81 -2.75 1.54 3.74
C PHE A 81 -2.26 2.32 2.50
N CYS A 82 -2.00 3.62 2.64
CA CYS A 82 -1.47 4.45 1.54
C CYS A 82 -0.12 3.95 1.04
N GLY A 83 0.71 3.38 1.90
CA GLY A 83 2.01 2.82 1.51
C GLY A 83 1.89 1.45 0.84
N PHE A 84 0.82 0.73 1.12
CA PHE A 84 0.55 -0.58 0.56
C PHE A 84 -0.24 -0.51 -0.75
N LEU A 85 -1.02 0.55 -0.99
CA LEU A 85 -1.77 0.68 -2.24
C LEU A 85 -0.89 0.41 -3.47
N PRO A 86 -1.25 -0.55 -4.34
CA PRO A 86 -0.43 -0.93 -5.48
C PRO A 86 -0.53 0.20 -6.50
N HIS A 87 0.51 1.03 -6.58
CA HIS A 87 0.64 1.96 -7.69
C HIS A 87 0.84 1.14 -8.97
N LYS A 88 0.04 1.37 -10.03
CA LYS A 88 -0.05 0.55 -11.26
C LYS A 88 1.27 -0.15 -11.61
N ARG A 89 1.45 -1.38 -11.09
CA ARG A 89 2.59 -2.28 -11.34
C ARG A 89 2.59 -2.85 -12.77
N GLU A 90 1.67 -2.35 -13.59
CA GLU A 90 1.52 -2.59 -15.03
C GLU A 90 2.83 -2.34 -15.81
N LEU A 91 3.76 -1.54 -15.28
CA LEU A 91 5.05 -1.26 -15.93
C LEU A 91 5.95 -2.48 -16.10
N TRP A 92 5.81 -3.51 -15.25
CA TRP A 92 6.62 -4.73 -15.37
C TRP A 92 5.94 -5.81 -16.20
N LYS A 93 4.66 -5.63 -16.53
CA LYS A 93 3.86 -6.60 -17.29
C LYS A 93 4.11 -6.55 -18.79
N LEU A 94 4.63 -5.42 -19.30
CA LEU A 94 4.97 -5.27 -20.72
C LEU A 94 6.28 -5.98 -21.14
N ASP A 95 7.00 -6.59 -20.19
CA ASP A 95 8.28 -7.28 -20.43
C ASP A 95 8.12 -8.75 -20.87
N ASN A 96 6.91 -9.31 -20.80
CA ASN A 96 6.63 -10.63 -21.36
C ASN A 96 6.32 -10.45 -22.84
N GLY A 97 7.34 -10.60 -23.69
CA GLY A 97 7.25 -10.45 -25.14
C GLY A 97 6.03 -11.17 -25.75
N ALA A 98 5.02 -10.39 -26.09
CA ALA A 98 4.04 -10.76 -27.09
C ALA A 98 4.50 -10.13 -28.40
N GLU A 99 4.80 -10.99 -29.38
CA GLU A 99 5.09 -10.59 -30.75
C GLU A 99 4.02 -9.60 -31.26
N ALA A 100 4.49 -8.52 -31.88
CA ALA A 100 3.67 -7.44 -32.39
C ALA A 100 2.75 -7.94 -33.52
N GLY A 101 1.50 -8.24 -33.18
CA GLY A 101 0.39 -8.23 -34.14
C GLY A 101 -0.06 -6.78 -34.33
N GLN A 102 0.07 -6.27 -35.55
CA GLN A 102 -0.42 -4.96 -35.97
C GLN A 102 -1.93 -4.85 -35.74
N THR A 103 -2.40 -3.77 -35.12
CA THR A 103 -3.77 -3.30 -35.36
C THR A 103 -3.84 -1.78 -35.26
N GLU A 104 -4.50 -1.22 -36.27
CA GLU A 104 -4.48 0.17 -36.70
C GLU A 104 -5.17 1.13 -35.73
N VAL A 105 -4.68 2.36 -35.73
CA VAL A 105 -5.25 3.52 -35.05
C VAL A 105 -6.42 4.06 -35.88
N THR A 106 -7.58 4.23 -35.26
CA THR A 106 -8.61 5.16 -35.75
C THR A 106 -8.96 6.15 -34.64
N GLU A 107 -8.40 7.35 -34.76
CA GLU A 107 -8.92 8.60 -34.19
C GLU A 107 -10.32 8.91 -34.74
N LEU A 108 -11.08 9.72 -33.99
CA LEU A 108 -12.18 10.65 -34.37
C LEU A 108 -13.24 10.60 -33.26
N ALA A 109 -13.90 11.68 -32.83
CA ALA A 109 -13.66 13.11 -32.77
C ALA A 109 -14.73 13.61 -31.77
N SER A 110 -14.45 14.72 -31.11
CA SER A 110 -15.37 15.47 -30.26
C SER A 110 -16.61 15.95 -31.02
N GLU A 111 -17.80 15.80 -30.42
CA GLU A 111 -18.96 16.66 -30.72
C GLU A 111 -19.62 17.14 -29.42
N GLU A 112 -19.56 18.45 -29.24
CA GLU A 112 -20.35 19.24 -28.31
C GLU A 112 -21.79 19.34 -28.83
N ASN A 113 -22.78 19.33 -27.93
CA ASN A 113 -23.98 20.12 -28.16
C ASN A 113 -24.68 20.48 -26.84
N GLU A 114 -24.83 21.78 -26.61
CA GLU A 114 -25.71 22.35 -25.60
C GLU A 114 -27.18 22.27 -26.03
N ILE A 115 -28.12 22.37 -25.08
CA ILE A 115 -29.39 23.14 -25.10
C ILE A 115 -30.18 22.82 -23.80
N GLY A 116 -30.43 23.83 -22.95
CA GLY A 116 -31.55 23.84 -21.97
C GLY A 116 -32.81 24.45 -22.60
N PRO A 117 -34.03 24.51 -21.96
CA PRO A 117 -34.20 24.99 -20.57
C PRO A 117 -35.40 24.45 -19.73
N SER A 118 -35.31 24.70 -18.40
CA SER A 118 -36.35 25.07 -17.40
C SER A 118 -37.56 24.18 -16.98
N ARG A 119 -37.60 23.94 -15.64
CA ARG A 119 -38.72 23.88 -14.64
C ARG A 119 -39.80 22.77 -14.71
N SER A 120 -39.81 21.87 -13.72
CA SER A 120 -40.72 21.91 -12.52
C SER A 120 -40.71 20.59 -11.70
N ARG A 121 -40.57 20.76 -10.37
CA ARG A 121 -41.27 20.13 -9.22
C ARG A 121 -41.54 18.61 -9.12
N GLU A 122 -41.16 18.09 -7.94
CA GLU A 122 -41.74 17.01 -7.10
C GLU A 122 -41.25 15.53 -7.19
N GLU A 123 -40.71 15.12 -6.03
CA GLU A 123 -40.83 13.84 -5.29
C GLU A 123 -40.19 12.51 -5.74
N SER A 124 -39.28 12.06 -4.84
CA SER A 124 -38.98 10.70 -4.38
C SER A 124 -38.93 9.54 -5.38
N SER A 125 -37.72 8.99 -5.57
CA SER A 125 -37.54 7.54 -5.68
C SER A 125 -36.10 7.15 -5.32
N GLU A 126 -36.00 6.02 -4.62
CA GLU A 126 -34.82 5.36 -4.08
C GLU A 126 -33.57 5.39 -5.00
N VAL A 127 -32.45 5.89 -4.49
CA VAL A 127 -31.15 5.78 -5.15
C VAL A 127 -30.63 4.36 -4.96
N ASP A 128 -30.80 3.58 -6.01
CA ASP A 128 -30.24 2.25 -6.25
C ASP A 128 -28.70 2.28 -6.09
N ARG A 129 -28.20 1.88 -4.91
CA ARG A 129 -26.77 1.78 -4.56
C ARG A 129 -26.09 0.57 -5.21
N ARG A 130 -26.40 0.24 -6.46
CA ARG A 130 -25.80 -0.90 -7.16
C ARG A 130 -25.48 -0.54 -8.59
N LYS A 131 -24.27 0.00 -8.79
CA LYS A 131 -23.34 -0.29 -9.90
C LYS A 131 -22.20 0.73 -9.90
N VAL A 132 -21.34 0.69 -8.89
CA VAL A 132 -19.93 1.00 -9.16
C VAL A 132 -19.36 -0.30 -9.70
N SER A 133 -19.15 -0.32 -11.02
CA SER A 133 -18.68 -1.47 -11.77
C SER A 133 -17.45 -2.08 -11.09
N SER A 134 -17.58 -3.35 -10.71
CA SER A 134 -16.55 -4.22 -10.12
C SER A 134 -15.47 -4.60 -11.13
N SER A 135 -14.99 -3.62 -11.92
CA SER A 135 -13.92 -3.82 -12.90
C SER A 135 -12.54 -3.94 -12.25
N TRP A 136 -12.42 -3.78 -10.93
CA TRP A 136 -11.17 -3.95 -10.19
C TRP A 136 -10.79 -5.40 -9.93
N CYS A 137 -11.66 -6.37 -10.26
CA CYS A 137 -11.50 -7.77 -9.86
C CYS A 137 -11.03 -8.75 -10.95
N SER A 138 -10.53 -8.30 -12.11
CA SER A 138 -10.16 -9.29 -13.16
C SER A 138 -8.86 -9.05 -13.91
N VAL A 139 -7.93 -8.26 -13.36
CA VAL A 139 -6.58 -8.16 -13.95
C VAL A 139 -5.60 -8.97 -13.10
N HIS A 140 -5.41 -10.24 -13.50
CA HIS A 140 -4.30 -11.14 -13.17
C HIS A 140 -3.49 -10.75 -11.92
N GLN A 141 -3.80 -11.39 -10.79
CA GLN A 141 -3.07 -11.31 -9.52
C GLN A 141 -1.63 -11.79 -9.68
N VAL A 142 -0.73 -10.88 -10.05
CA VAL A 142 0.66 -11.00 -9.61
C VAL A 142 0.61 -10.82 -8.10
N GLN A 143 0.96 -11.87 -7.36
CA GLN A 143 0.92 -11.91 -5.90
C GLN A 143 1.99 -10.96 -5.35
N SER A 144 1.68 -9.67 -5.34
CA SER A 144 2.48 -8.64 -4.71
C SER A 144 2.38 -8.82 -3.20
N ARG A 145 3.45 -9.36 -2.60
CA ARG A 145 3.59 -9.40 -1.15
C ARG A 145 4.19 -8.09 -0.66
N VAL A 146 3.83 -7.68 0.54
CA VAL A 146 4.53 -6.59 1.25
C VAL A 146 5.57 -7.21 2.15
N ALA A 147 6.83 -6.86 1.93
CA ALA A 147 7.89 -7.11 2.90
C ALA A 147 7.96 -5.91 3.85
N THR A 148 7.69 -6.14 5.14
CA THR A 148 7.73 -5.10 6.18
C THR A 148 8.55 -5.56 7.40
N CYS A 149 8.58 -4.73 8.43
CA CYS A 149 9.27 -4.95 9.70
C CYS A 149 8.46 -4.43 10.90
N ASN A 150 9.12 -4.37 12.06
CA ASN A 150 8.64 -3.80 13.32
C ASN A 150 8.55 -2.25 13.22
N TRP A 151 7.73 -1.78 12.28
CA TRP A 151 7.55 -0.35 11.96
C TRP A 151 7.21 0.43 13.23
N ALA A 152 8.07 1.42 13.53
CA ALA A 152 7.93 2.36 14.64
C ALA A 152 7.94 1.76 16.08
N SER A 153 8.23 0.47 16.24
CA SER A 153 8.31 -0.17 17.56
C SER A 153 9.70 -0.15 18.20
N GLY A 154 10.70 0.42 17.52
CA GLY A 154 12.02 0.70 18.06
C GLY A 154 12.10 2.12 18.63
N ALA A 155 12.88 2.98 17.95
CA ALA A 155 13.16 4.35 18.39
C ALA A 155 11.91 5.24 18.61
N PHE A 156 10.76 4.90 18.01
CA PHE A 156 9.52 5.69 18.11
C PHE A 156 8.59 5.22 19.23
N GLY A 157 8.91 4.09 19.89
CA GLY A 157 8.21 3.61 21.09
C GLY A 157 6.79 3.05 20.86
N GLY A 158 6.40 2.75 19.62
CA GLY A 158 5.09 2.17 19.32
C GLY A 158 4.96 0.74 19.83
N ASN A 159 3.76 0.36 20.30
CA ASN A 159 3.52 -1.02 20.72
C ASN A 159 3.59 -1.98 19.53
N LEU A 160 4.43 -3.00 19.62
CA LEU A 160 4.69 -3.91 18.50
C LEU A 160 3.46 -4.68 18.05
N ASP A 161 2.66 -5.20 18.98
CA ASP A 161 1.48 -5.99 18.66
C ASP A 161 0.44 -5.13 17.92
N LEU A 162 0.19 -3.93 18.43
CA LEU A 162 -0.70 -2.95 17.81
C LEU A 162 -0.23 -2.58 16.41
N LYS A 163 1.05 -2.22 16.24
CA LYS A 163 1.62 -1.85 14.92
C LYS A 163 1.57 -3.02 13.94
N SER A 164 1.78 -4.24 14.41
CA SER A 164 1.75 -5.44 13.58
C SER A 164 0.32 -5.76 13.12
N LEU A 165 -0.67 -5.64 14.02
CA LEU A 165 -2.09 -5.78 13.70
C LEU A 165 -2.54 -4.71 12.70
N LEU A 166 -2.17 -3.45 12.91
CA LEU A 166 -2.49 -2.34 12.01
C LEU A 166 -1.94 -2.56 10.59
N GLN A 167 -0.68 -3.01 10.48
CA GLN A 167 -0.10 -3.35 9.19
C GLN A 167 -0.80 -4.56 8.55
N TRP A 168 -1.20 -5.55 9.35
CA TRP A 168 -1.96 -6.68 8.84
C TRP A 168 -3.33 -6.25 8.29
N ILE A 169 -4.10 -5.47 9.05
CA ILE A 169 -5.38 -4.89 8.63
C ILE A 169 -5.22 -4.11 7.33
N ALA A 170 -4.28 -3.17 7.27
CA ALA A 170 -4.01 -2.39 6.05
C ALA A 170 -3.61 -3.28 4.87
N SER A 171 -2.83 -4.34 5.12
CA SER A 171 -2.41 -5.26 4.07
C SER A 171 -3.56 -6.13 3.57
N SER A 172 -4.48 -6.57 4.44
CA SER A 172 -5.60 -7.44 4.07
C SER A 172 -6.58 -6.77 3.10
N GLU A 173 -6.70 -5.44 3.16
CA GLU A 173 -7.51 -4.67 2.22
C GLU A 173 -6.91 -4.59 0.81
N VAL A 174 -5.59 -4.79 0.69
CA VAL A 174 -4.83 -4.43 -0.51
C VAL A 174 -4.09 -5.62 -1.13
N PHE A 175 -3.61 -6.53 -0.32
CA PHE A 175 -2.72 -7.63 -0.66
C PHE A 175 -3.11 -8.93 0.04
N SER A 176 -2.75 -10.05 -0.57
CA SER A 176 -3.05 -11.37 -0.02
C SER A 176 -2.04 -11.86 1.03
N SER A 177 -0.94 -11.13 1.29
CA SER A 177 0.03 -11.56 2.29
C SER A 177 1.00 -10.46 2.73
N LEU A 178 1.17 -10.35 4.05
CA LEU A 178 2.24 -9.61 4.71
C LEU A 178 3.42 -10.55 4.98
N SER A 179 4.66 -10.09 4.81
CA SER A 179 5.87 -10.84 5.17
C SER A 179 6.71 -10.00 6.12
N SER A 180 6.77 -10.41 7.38
CA SER A 180 7.62 -9.79 8.41
C SER A 180 8.92 -10.58 8.55
N PHE A 181 10.05 -9.89 8.65
CA PHE A 181 11.37 -10.51 8.67
C PHE A 181 11.71 -11.04 10.07
N GLY A 182 11.64 -12.37 10.26
CA GLY A 182 12.45 -13.11 11.24
C GLY A 182 12.17 -12.92 12.73
N ASP A 183 11.02 -12.36 13.13
CA ASP A 183 10.69 -12.13 14.53
C ASP A 183 9.85 -13.28 15.13
N PRO A 184 10.22 -13.87 16.28
CA PRO A 184 9.36 -14.78 17.05
C PRO A 184 7.95 -14.25 17.32
N LEU A 185 7.77 -12.92 17.38
CA LEU A 185 6.48 -12.25 17.59
C LEU A 185 5.56 -12.32 16.34
N ALA A 186 6.12 -12.66 15.17
CA ALA A 186 5.32 -13.07 14.02
C ALA A 186 4.46 -14.31 14.33
N LYS A 187 4.86 -15.15 15.29
CA LYS A 187 4.04 -16.31 15.72
C LYS A 187 2.76 -15.89 16.43
N ARG A 188 2.83 -14.93 17.36
CA ARG A 188 1.63 -14.45 18.05
C ARG A 188 0.66 -13.77 17.09
N LEU A 189 1.19 -12.95 16.18
CA LEU A 189 0.36 -12.37 15.12
C LEU A 189 -0.26 -13.48 14.26
N GLN A 190 0.50 -14.49 13.87
CA GLN A 190 0.01 -15.62 13.08
C GLN A 190 -1.11 -16.38 13.79
N GLU A 191 -0.99 -16.65 15.08
CA GLU A 191 -2.05 -17.27 15.91
C GLU A 191 -3.33 -16.42 15.91
N VAL A 192 -3.20 -15.10 16.04
CA VAL A 192 -4.34 -14.18 15.98
C VAL A 192 -4.97 -14.17 14.59
N ILE A 193 -4.15 -14.14 13.53
CA ILE A 193 -4.63 -14.18 12.13
C ILE A 193 -5.42 -15.46 11.89
N GLU A 194 -4.88 -16.61 12.29
CA GLU A 194 -5.53 -17.92 12.15
C GLU A 194 -6.88 -17.93 12.88
N TRP A 195 -6.91 -17.47 14.13
CA TRP A 195 -8.14 -17.39 14.91
C TRP A 195 -9.19 -16.46 14.27
N VAL A 196 -8.80 -15.26 13.83
CA VAL A 196 -9.73 -14.30 13.19
C VAL A 196 -10.29 -14.87 11.87
N VAL A 197 -9.45 -15.57 11.10
CA VAL A 197 -9.86 -16.24 9.85
C VAL A 197 -10.81 -17.41 10.14
N GLU A 198 -10.56 -18.18 11.20
CA GLU A 198 -11.44 -19.28 11.65
C GLU A 198 -12.83 -18.77 12.06
N GLU A 199 -12.89 -17.65 12.78
CA GLU A 199 -14.14 -16.99 13.18
C GLU A 199 -14.85 -16.27 12.02
N GLY A 200 -14.20 -16.13 10.87
CA GLY A 200 -14.77 -15.53 9.67
C GLY A 200 -14.99 -14.01 9.78
N TRP A 201 -14.23 -13.32 10.63
CA TRP A 201 -14.36 -11.87 10.80
C TRP A 201 -13.77 -11.11 9.62
N SER A 202 -14.48 -10.08 9.20
CA SER A 202 -14.04 -9.09 8.22
C SER A 202 -13.17 -8.01 8.88
N VAL A 203 -12.43 -7.26 8.05
CA VAL A 203 -11.63 -6.12 8.50
C VAL A 203 -12.48 -5.07 9.23
N SER A 204 -13.75 -4.88 8.84
CA SER A 204 -14.65 -3.95 9.51
C SER A 204 -15.14 -4.40 10.89
N GLU A 205 -14.98 -5.68 11.21
CA GLU A 205 -15.38 -6.26 12.49
C GLU A 205 -14.24 -6.28 13.53
N LEU A 206 -13.00 -5.98 13.09
CA LEU A 206 -11.81 -5.80 13.93
C LEU A 206 -11.71 -4.38 14.48
#